data_AF-A0A7Z2W0A2-F1
#
_entry.id   AF-A0A7Z2W0A2-F1
#
_cell.length_a   1.000
_cell.length_b   1.000
_cell.length_c   1.000
_cell.angle_alpha   90.00
_cell.angle_beta   90.00
_cell.angle_gamma   90.00
#
_symmetry.space_group_name_H-M   'P 1'
#
loop_
_entity.id
_entity.type
_entity.pdbx_description
1 polymer ?
#
loop_
_entity_poly.entity_id
_entity_poly.type
_entity_poly.pdbx_seq_one_letter_code
_entity_poly.pdbx_strand_id
1 'polypeptide(L)'
;MMQILLCLVSDNKPARDMVMSAKSALVPHTFRNTEAFKSLRAEIEVRAIEFGAEFAIEQFILSELDRWDGVCLLTDNLARMSARLRTSCFVGEIKAEVEMSALTAIAVRTLSNYFRLLPHMLDKGSMQALALPLNNFDADELRKVAYLCASEGTDDLFYRNFASLLARLMKRNGPRRPKHGQPKKYFQDDQKKHFDYGPEDHGQFDTGAPHTPLCEISGNFRFGWKIPTKYHYNMTKAYKDHTHIKGTFLGCHWQEVKIVGQTHANIFANDFQK
;
A
#
# COMPACT_ATOMS: atom_id res chain seq x y z
N MET A 1 16.91 0.30 -12.31
CA MET A 1 16.96 -0.96 -11.52
C MET A 1 16.05 -0.71 -10.33
N MET A 2 15.12 -1.61 -10.02
CA MET A 2 14.12 -1.38 -8.97
C MET A 2 14.78 -1.52 -7.59
N GLN A 3 14.68 -0.50 -6.75
CA GLN A 3 15.31 -0.47 -5.42
C GLN A 3 14.28 -0.87 -4.35
N ILE A 4 14.50 -1.99 -3.67
CA ILE A 4 13.60 -2.53 -2.65
C ILE A 4 14.32 -2.55 -1.30
N LEU A 5 13.70 -1.92 -0.30
CA LEU A 5 14.10 -2.02 1.09
C LEU A 5 13.46 -3.25 1.74
N LEU A 6 14.27 -4.10 2.37
CA LEU A 6 13.84 -5.07 3.36
C LEU A 6 14.35 -4.62 4.74
N CYS A 7 13.46 -4.16 5.60
CA CYS A 7 13.82 -3.63 6.91
C CYS A 7 13.28 -4.50 8.05
N LEU A 8 14.14 -4.99 8.93
CA LEU A 8 13.73 -5.55 10.21
C LEU A 8 13.40 -4.42 11.20
N VAL A 9 12.21 -4.44 11.76
CA VAL A 9 11.74 -3.55 12.82
C VAL A 9 11.51 -4.38 14.08
N SER A 10 12.39 -4.25 15.08
CA SER A 10 12.38 -5.09 16.27
C SER A 10 13.09 -4.40 17.44
N ASP A 11 12.61 -4.59 18.67
CA ASP A 11 13.32 -4.17 19.89
C ASP A 11 14.42 -5.17 20.31
N ASN A 12 14.43 -6.37 19.73
CA ASN A 12 15.44 -7.38 19.98
C ASN A 12 16.77 -6.99 19.32
N LYS A 13 17.67 -6.37 20.10
CA LYS A 13 18.99 -5.96 19.61
C LYS A 13 19.80 -7.12 18.98
N PRO A 14 19.89 -8.31 19.60
CA PRO A 14 20.50 -9.48 18.94
C PRO A 14 19.94 -9.79 17.55
N ALA A 15 18.60 -9.71 17.36
CA ALA A 15 17.97 -9.90 16.05
C ALA A 15 18.47 -8.88 15.03
N ARG A 16 18.49 -7.60 15.43
CA ARG A 16 18.97 -6.51 14.57
C ARG A 16 20.44 -6.68 14.20
N ASP A 17 21.28 -6.98 15.17
CA ASP A 17 22.73 -7.20 14.95
C ASP A 17 22.97 -8.37 13.99
N MET A 18 22.19 -9.45 14.14
CA MET A 18 22.25 -10.62 13.26
C MET A 18 21.88 -10.28 11.81
N VAL A 19 20.76 -9.56 11.60
CA VAL A 19 20.35 -9.08 10.27
C VAL A 19 21.40 -8.15 9.66
N MET A 20 21.93 -7.22 10.46
CA MET A 20 22.94 -6.26 9.99
C MET A 20 24.31 -6.88 9.72
N SER A 21 24.61 -8.02 10.35
CA SER A 21 25.81 -8.81 10.07
C SER A 21 25.64 -9.65 8.80
N ALA A 22 24.45 -10.24 8.60
CA ALA A 22 24.16 -11.07 7.43
C ALA A 22 23.97 -10.25 6.14
N LYS A 23 23.36 -9.06 6.23
CA LYS A 23 23.04 -8.15 5.10
C LYS A 23 22.47 -8.91 3.90
N SER A 24 23.23 -8.99 2.81
CA SER A 24 22.84 -9.64 1.56
C SER A 24 22.63 -11.15 1.71
N ALA A 25 23.27 -11.79 2.70
CA ALA A 25 23.09 -13.22 2.98
C ALA A 25 21.69 -13.57 3.53
N LEU A 26 20.97 -12.59 4.10
CA LEU A 26 19.57 -12.75 4.51
C LEU A 26 18.64 -13.04 3.31
N VAL A 27 19.07 -12.65 2.10
CA VAL A 27 18.38 -12.93 0.85
C VAL A 27 19.26 -13.85 -0.01
N PRO A 28 19.10 -15.18 0.13
CA PRO A 28 19.99 -16.15 -0.49
C PRO A 28 20.07 -16.00 -2.01
N HIS A 29 21.22 -16.37 -2.58
CA HIS A 29 21.44 -16.37 -4.02
C HIS A 29 20.41 -17.23 -4.78
N THR A 30 19.90 -18.29 -4.15
CA THR A 30 18.82 -19.13 -4.70
C THR A 30 17.55 -18.33 -4.95
N PHE A 31 17.15 -17.44 -4.03
CA PHE A 31 16.00 -16.55 -4.21
C PHE A 31 16.26 -15.52 -5.32
N ARG A 32 17.44 -14.89 -5.32
CA ARG A 32 17.84 -13.90 -6.35
C ARG A 32 17.89 -14.50 -7.75
N ASN A 33 18.03 -15.82 -7.85
CA ASN A 33 18.07 -16.53 -9.12
C ASN A 33 16.71 -16.93 -9.69
N THR A 34 15.63 -16.75 -8.93
CA THR A 34 14.28 -17.03 -9.41
C THR A 34 13.91 -16.12 -10.59
N GLU A 35 13.08 -16.64 -11.50
CA GLU A 35 12.61 -15.88 -12.67
C GLU A 35 11.85 -14.61 -12.26
N ALA A 36 11.00 -14.70 -11.23
CA ALA A 36 10.25 -13.57 -10.69
C ALA A 36 11.17 -12.44 -10.18
N PHE A 37 12.31 -12.78 -9.57
CA PHE A 37 13.28 -11.78 -9.13
C PHE A 37 14.02 -11.15 -10.32
N LYS A 38 14.50 -11.98 -11.24
CA LYS A 38 15.28 -11.55 -12.42
C LYS A 38 14.48 -10.67 -13.37
N SER A 39 13.21 -11.00 -13.61
CA SER A 39 12.33 -10.27 -14.54
C SER A 39 12.11 -8.82 -14.11
N LEU A 40 12.04 -8.57 -12.79
CA LEU A 40 11.84 -7.24 -12.22
C LEU A 40 13.10 -6.40 -12.13
N ARG A 41 14.29 -6.99 -12.36
CA ARG A 41 15.60 -6.32 -12.23
C ARG A 41 15.68 -5.54 -10.92
N ALA A 42 15.31 -6.21 -9.83
CA ALA A 42 15.27 -5.63 -8.50
C ALA A 42 16.60 -5.80 -7.77
N GLU A 43 16.90 -4.83 -6.91
CA GLU A 43 17.98 -4.86 -5.95
C GLU A 43 17.37 -4.76 -4.55
N ILE A 44 17.81 -5.65 -3.64
CA ILE A 44 17.32 -5.64 -2.26
C ILE A 44 18.42 -5.14 -1.35
N GLU A 45 18.12 -4.04 -0.66
CA GLU A 45 18.90 -3.54 0.46
C GLU A 45 18.28 -3.99 1.77
N VAL A 46 19.13 -4.50 2.67
CA VAL A 46 18.71 -4.96 4.00
C VAL A 46 19.11 -3.93 5.05
N ARG A 47 18.16 -3.61 5.94
CA ARG A 47 18.34 -2.74 7.10
C ARG A 47 17.67 -3.34 8.34
N ALA A 48 18.05 -2.84 9.50
CA ALA A 48 17.37 -3.12 10.75
C ALA A 48 17.28 -1.84 11.58
N ILE A 49 16.11 -1.60 12.16
CA ILE A 49 15.82 -0.47 13.02
C ILE A 49 15.08 -0.94 14.27
N GLU A 50 15.24 -0.20 15.35
CA GLU A 50 14.46 -0.38 16.57
C GLU A 50 13.09 0.30 16.42
N PHE A 51 12.08 -0.13 17.18
CA PHE A 51 10.81 0.61 17.21
C PHE A 51 11.00 2.05 17.67
N GLY A 52 12.00 2.31 18.52
CA GLY A 52 12.43 3.64 18.91
C GLY A 52 11.35 4.45 19.63
N ALA A 53 11.52 5.78 19.60
CA ALA A 53 10.51 6.75 20.00
C ALA A 53 9.35 6.79 18.99
N GLU A 54 8.25 7.47 19.35
CA GLU A 54 7.08 7.62 18.47
C GLU A 54 7.48 8.12 17.07
N PHE A 55 6.99 7.45 16.03
CA PHE A 55 7.27 7.72 14.62
C PHE A 55 8.70 7.46 14.10
N ALA A 56 9.58 6.81 14.85
CA ALA A 56 10.96 6.58 14.39
C ALA A 56 11.04 5.82 13.06
N ILE A 57 10.17 4.82 12.87
CA ILE A 57 10.11 4.02 11.64
C ILE A 57 9.57 4.86 10.48
N GLU A 58 8.51 5.60 10.74
CA GLU A 58 7.88 6.49 9.77
C GLU A 58 8.86 7.58 9.32
N GLN A 59 9.57 8.23 10.24
CA GLN A 59 10.57 9.23 9.90
C GLN A 59 11.72 8.64 9.07
N PHE A 60 12.18 7.44 9.42
CA PHE A 60 13.19 6.73 8.63
C PHE A 60 12.71 6.49 7.19
N ILE A 61 11.52 5.91 7.01
CA ILE A 61 10.96 5.65 5.67
C ILE A 61 10.72 6.97 4.92
N LEU A 62 10.22 8.00 5.62
CA LEU A 62 9.97 9.31 5.04
C LEU A 62 11.26 9.97 4.53
N SER A 63 12.35 9.86 5.29
CA SER A 63 13.66 10.42 4.91
C SER A 63 14.28 9.74 3.69
N GLU A 64 13.81 8.54 3.33
CA GLU A 64 14.33 7.73 2.24
C GLU A 64 13.28 7.51 1.12
N LEU A 65 12.18 8.29 1.10
CA LEU A 65 11.07 8.11 0.13
C LEU A 65 11.54 8.01 -1.31
N ASP A 66 12.52 8.82 -1.71
CA ASP A 66 12.99 8.92 -3.09
C ASP A 66 13.97 7.82 -3.50
N ARG A 67 14.50 7.08 -2.52
CA ARG A 67 15.45 6.00 -2.78
C ARG A 67 14.77 4.68 -3.11
N TRP A 68 13.62 4.42 -2.51
CA TRP A 68 12.96 3.12 -2.58
C TRP A 68 11.78 3.12 -3.53
N ASP A 69 11.77 2.18 -4.47
CA ASP A 69 10.59 1.85 -5.26
C ASP A 69 9.63 0.95 -4.46
N GLY A 70 10.17 0.16 -3.52
CA GLY A 70 9.37 -0.68 -2.65
C GLY A 70 9.94 -0.89 -1.24
N VAL A 71 9.05 -1.12 -0.28
CA VAL A 71 9.36 -1.27 1.14
C VAL A 71 8.66 -2.49 1.72
N CYS A 72 9.46 -3.48 2.11
CA CYS A 72 9.07 -4.63 2.90
C CYS A 72 9.55 -4.46 4.34
N LEU A 73 8.66 -4.67 5.31
CA LEU A 73 8.98 -4.65 6.73
C LEU A 73 8.87 -6.06 7.31
N LEU A 74 9.87 -6.47 8.08
CA LEU A 74 9.81 -7.64 8.94
C LEU A 74 9.65 -7.15 10.37
N THR A 75 8.76 -7.76 11.15
CA THR A 75 8.58 -7.35 12.55
C THR A 75 8.24 -8.50 13.46
N ASP A 76 8.77 -8.49 14.67
CA ASP A 76 8.42 -9.39 15.77
C ASP A 76 7.31 -8.83 16.68
N ASN A 77 6.81 -7.62 16.40
CA ASN A 77 5.75 -6.99 17.16
C ASN A 77 4.82 -6.15 16.29
N LEU A 78 3.97 -6.85 15.53
CA LEU A 78 3.03 -6.22 14.60
C LEU A 78 2.07 -5.24 15.29
N ALA A 79 1.71 -5.50 16.55
CA ALA A 79 0.79 -4.67 17.32
C ALA A 79 1.34 -3.28 17.63
N ARG A 80 2.66 -3.11 17.70
CA ARG A 80 3.31 -1.80 17.89
C ARG A 80 3.33 -0.95 16.61
N MET A 81 3.07 -1.54 15.44
CA MET A 81 3.04 -0.80 14.18
C MET A 81 1.66 -0.21 13.88
N SER A 82 1.63 1.07 13.52
CA SER A 82 0.40 1.73 13.12
C SER A 82 -0.25 1.04 11.91
N ALA A 83 -1.58 0.93 11.90
CA ALA A 83 -2.30 0.27 10.80
C ALA A 83 -2.06 0.95 9.44
N ARG A 84 -1.81 2.27 9.43
CA ARG A 84 -1.50 3.02 8.20
C ARG A 84 -0.13 2.64 7.65
N LEU A 85 0.89 2.56 8.51
CA LEU A 85 2.21 2.08 8.10
C LEU A 85 2.12 0.66 7.52
N ARG A 86 1.39 -0.24 8.20
CA ARG A 86 1.23 -1.63 7.74
C ARG A 86 0.51 -1.76 6.39
N THR A 87 -0.38 -0.83 6.05
CA THR A 87 -1.06 -0.82 4.73
C THR A 87 -0.32 -0.03 3.66
N SER A 88 0.69 0.74 4.04
CA SER A 88 1.62 1.41 3.12
C SER A 88 2.79 0.51 2.73
N CYS A 89 3.32 -0.26 3.66
CA CYS A 89 4.39 -1.23 3.41
C CYS A 89 3.85 -2.64 3.13
N PHE A 90 4.72 -3.56 2.72
CA PHE A 90 4.42 -4.99 2.73
C PHE A 90 5.00 -5.62 3.99
N VAL A 91 4.19 -6.29 4.81
CA VAL A 91 4.64 -6.69 6.16
C VAL A 91 4.70 -8.21 6.31
N GLY A 92 5.85 -8.70 6.79
CA GLY A 92 6.02 -10.07 7.27
C GLY A 92 6.18 -10.11 8.80
N GLU A 93 5.39 -10.93 9.47
CA GLU A 93 5.46 -11.09 10.92
C GLU A 93 6.39 -12.26 11.31
N ILE A 94 7.24 -12.01 12.29
CA ILE A 94 8.15 -12.98 12.89
C ILE A 94 7.48 -13.53 14.15
N LYS A 95 6.87 -14.71 14.01
CA LYS A 95 6.18 -15.41 15.11
C LYS A 95 7.07 -16.39 15.87
N ALA A 96 8.24 -16.70 15.33
CA ALA A 96 9.18 -17.67 15.87
C ALA A 96 10.30 -17.00 16.66
N GLU A 97 11.03 -17.79 17.45
CA GLU A 97 12.27 -17.34 18.07
C GLU A 97 13.26 -16.83 17.02
N VAL A 98 14.05 -15.83 17.44
CA VAL A 98 14.97 -15.13 16.56
C VAL A 98 16.24 -15.97 16.37
N GLU A 99 16.19 -16.88 15.39
CA GLU A 99 17.35 -17.54 14.83
C GLU A 99 17.57 -17.14 13.37
N MET A 100 18.83 -17.18 12.90
CA MET A 100 19.18 -16.73 11.54
C MET A 100 18.45 -17.51 10.43
N SER A 101 18.29 -18.82 10.63
CA SER A 101 17.57 -19.71 9.72
C SER A 101 16.09 -19.31 9.61
N ALA A 102 15.44 -19.04 10.74
CA ALA A 102 14.06 -18.58 10.82
C ALA A 102 13.88 -17.20 10.18
N LEU A 103 14.75 -16.24 10.51
CA LEU A 103 14.74 -14.90 9.91
C LEU A 103 14.89 -14.96 8.39
N THR A 104 15.82 -15.78 7.89
CA THR A 104 16.02 -16.00 6.45
C THR A 104 14.78 -16.60 5.80
N ALA A 105 14.18 -17.62 6.42
CA ALA A 105 12.98 -18.26 5.89
C ALA A 105 11.80 -17.27 5.79
N ILE A 106 11.61 -16.45 6.83
CA ILE A 106 10.56 -15.43 6.90
C ILE A 106 10.82 -14.30 5.88
N ALA A 107 12.06 -13.82 5.77
CA ALA A 107 12.46 -12.82 4.79
C ALA A 107 12.19 -13.32 3.35
N VAL A 108 12.62 -14.55 3.04
CA VAL A 108 12.39 -15.17 1.72
C VAL A 108 10.90 -15.37 1.46
N ARG A 109 10.12 -15.79 2.46
CA ARG A 109 8.65 -15.95 2.32
C ARG A 109 7.97 -14.63 2.01
N THR A 110 8.28 -13.60 2.80
CA THR A 110 7.76 -12.23 2.67
C THR A 110 8.08 -11.69 1.27
N LEU A 111 9.35 -11.77 0.86
CA LEU A 111 9.78 -11.32 -0.46
C LEU A 111 9.13 -12.15 -1.58
N SER A 112 8.99 -13.47 -1.42
CA SER A 112 8.33 -14.31 -2.43
C SER A 112 6.88 -13.89 -2.66
N ASN A 113 6.15 -13.61 -1.58
CA ASN A 113 4.77 -13.14 -1.68
C ASN A 113 4.69 -11.71 -2.22
N TYR A 114 5.58 -10.82 -1.79
CA TYR A 114 5.69 -9.46 -2.32
C TYR A 114 5.96 -9.46 -3.83
N PHE A 115 6.92 -10.25 -4.30
CA PHE A 115 7.27 -10.35 -5.72
C PHE A 115 6.15 -10.97 -6.58
N ARG A 116 5.23 -11.73 -5.98
CA ARG A 116 4.01 -12.21 -6.67
C ARG A 116 2.93 -11.12 -6.73
N LEU A 117 2.90 -10.19 -5.77
CA LEU A 117 2.01 -9.03 -5.77
C LEU A 117 2.48 -7.95 -6.74
N LEU A 118 3.78 -7.73 -6.86
CA LEU A 118 4.39 -6.65 -7.66
C LEU A 118 3.88 -6.53 -9.11
N PRO A 119 3.72 -7.61 -9.90
CA PRO A 119 3.17 -7.50 -11.24
C PRO A 119 1.80 -6.82 -11.30
N HIS A 120 0.97 -6.96 -10.26
CA HIS A 120 -0.33 -6.30 -10.16
C HIS A 120 -0.23 -4.83 -9.73
N MET A 121 0.83 -4.45 -9.00
CA MET A 121 1.11 -3.04 -8.70
C MET A 121 1.73 -2.30 -9.89
N LEU A 122 2.39 -3.03 -10.80
CA LEU A 122 2.93 -2.50 -12.05
C LEU A 122 1.89 -2.43 -13.16
N ASP A 123 0.87 -3.28 -13.13
CA ASP A 123 -0.28 -3.20 -14.03
C ASP A 123 -1.16 -1.99 -13.68
N LYS A 124 -1.36 -1.08 -14.64
CA LYS A 124 -2.11 0.18 -14.41
C LYS A 124 -3.52 -0.08 -13.88
N GLY A 125 -4.23 -1.06 -14.42
CA GLY A 125 -5.62 -1.32 -14.04
C GLY A 125 -5.74 -1.87 -12.62
N SER A 126 -4.89 -2.82 -12.28
CA SER A 126 -4.83 -3.44 -10.96
C SER A 126 -4.30 -2.47 -9.90
N MET A 127 -3.28 -1.66 -10.23
CA MET A 127 -2.77 -0.60 -9.36
C MET A 127 -3.87 0.41 -9.02
N GLN A 128 -4.65 0.86 -10.00
CA GLN A 128 -5.80 1.74 -9.77
C GLN A 128 -6.87 1.12 -8.88
N ALA A 129 -7.00 -0.21 -8.82
CA ALA A 129 -7.90 -0.84 -7.86
C ALA A 129 -7.29 -0.89 -6.46
N LEU A 130 -6.01 -1.23 -6.36
CA LEU A 130 -5.28 -1.41 -5.11
C LEU A 130 -4.98 -0.08 -4.40
N ALA A 131 -4.89 1.02 -5.16
CA ALA A 131 -4.67 2.37 -4.65
C ALA A 131 -5.96 3.14 -4.29
N LEU A 132 -7.12 2.49 -4.34
CA LEU A 132 -8.38 3.09 -3.87
C LEU A 132 -8.26 3.56 -2.41
N PRO A 133 -8.89 4.70 -2.06
CA PRO A 133 -8.79 5.29 -0.72
C PRO A 133 -9.42 4.37 0.33
N LEU A 134 -8.60 3.84 1.25
CA LEU A 134 -9.01 2.75 2.14
C LEU A 134 -10.12 3.14 3.13
N ASN A 135 -10.21 4.42 3.51
CA ASN A 135 -11.22 4.90 4.44
C ASN A 135 -12.50 5.36 3.73
N ASN A 136 -12.42 5.68 2.44
CA ASN A 136 -13.54 6.25 1.69
C ASN A 136 -14.19 5.29 0.69
N PHE A 137 -13.45 4.28 0.20
CA PHE A 137 -13.97 3.25 -0.70
C PHE A 137 -14.53 2.06 0.08
N ASP A 138 -15.86 1.98 0.19
CA ASP A 138 -16.53 0.92 0.93
C ASP A 138 -16.59 -0.39 0.12
N ALA A 139 -15.61 -1.28 0.33
CA ALA A 139 -15.65 -2.63 -0.22
C ALA A 139 -14.94 -3.63 0.69
N ASP A 140 -15.62 -4.73 0.98
CA ASP A 140 -15.07 -5.85 1.75
C ASP A 140 -13.80 -6.44 1.09
N GLU A 141 -13.75 -6.52 -0.24
CA GLU A 141 -12.57 -7.01 -0.96
C GLU A 141 -11.33 -6.16 -0.70
N LEU A 142 -11.46 -4.83 -0.77
CA LEU A 142 -10.33 -3.91 -0.56
C LEU A 142 -9.84 -3.96 0.89
N ARG A 143 -10.77 -3.99 1.86
CA ARG A 143 -10.43 -4.18 3.28
C ARG A 143 -9.66 -5.47 3.53
N LYS A 144 -10.07 -6.57 2.90
CA LYS A 144 -9.40 -7.87 3.02
C LYS A 144 -8.04 -7.90 2.34
N VAL A 145 -7.89 -7.26 1.18
CA VAL A 145 -6.56 -7.09 0.55
C VAL A 145 -5.63 -6.30 1.47
N ALA A 146 -6.13 -5.20 2.05
CA ALA A 146 -5.36 -4.39 2.98
C ALA A 146 -4.93 -5.19 4.22
N TYR A 147 -5.84 -5.98 4.79
CA TYR A 147 -5.52 -6.88 5.90
C TYR A 147 -4.42 -7.90 5.53
N LEU A 148 -4.56 -8.59 4.38
CA LEU A 148 -3.59 -9.58 3.92
C LEU A 148 -2.19 -8.98 3.79
N CYS A 149 -2.06 -7.82 3.13
CA CYS A 149 -0.75 -7.18 2.91
C CYS A 149 -0.14 -6.62 4.20
N ALA A 150 -0.99 -6.23 5.16
CA ALA A 150 -0.59 -5.63 6.42
C ALA A 150 -0.24 -6.62 7.52
N SER A 151 -0.68 -7.89 7.42
CA SER A 151 -0.58 -8.86 8.51
C SER A 151 -0.28 -10.30 8.10
N GLU A 152 -0.51 -10.68 6.84
CA GLU A 152 -0.41 -12.07 6.37
C GLU A 152 0.65 -12.22 5.27
N GLY A 153 1.64 -11.31 5.18
CA GLY A 153 2.64 -11.33 4.11
C GLY A 153 3.52 -12.59 4.09
N THR A 154 3.55 -13.36 5.18
CA THR A 154 4.26 -14.65 5.29
C THR A 154 3.37 -15.87 5.09
N ASP A 155 2.06 -15.72 4.91
CA ASP A 155 1.14 -16.85 4.76
C ASP A 155 1.36 -17.58 3.42
N ASP A 156 1.33 -18.91 3.44
CA ASP A 156 1.57 -19.73 2.25
C ASP A 156 0.44 -19.63 1.21
N LEU A 157 -0.77 -19.28 1.65
CA LEU A 157 -1.95 -19.08 0.83
C LEU A 157 -2.14 -17.62 0.45
N PHE A 158 -1.25 -16.71 0.89
CA PHE A 158 -1.31 -15.27 0.66
C PHE A 158 -1.67 -14.95 -0.80
N TYR A 159 -0.87 -15.42 -1.76
CA TYR A 159 -1.06 -15.04 -3.16
C TYR A 159 -2.38 -15.55 -3.74
N ARG A 160 -2.80 -16.77 -3.36
CA ARG A 160 -4.07 -17.33 -3.79
C ARG A 160 -5.24 -16.48 -3.29
N ASN A 161 -5.19 -16.09 -2.03
CA ASN A 161 -6.23 -15.28 -1.39
C ASN A 161 -6.24 -13.85 -1.98
N PHE A 162 -5.06 -13.25 -2.13
CA PHE A 162 -4.87 -11.95 -2.77
C PHE A 162 -5.44 -11.94 -4.20
N ALA A 163 -5.04 -12.88 -5.06
CA ALA A 163 -5.49 -12.94 -6.44
C ALA A 163 -7.01 -13.11 -6.56
N SER A 164 -7.61 -13.92 -5.68
CA SER A 164 -9.07 -14.08 -5.61
C SER A 164 -9.78 -12.77 -5.24
N LEU A 165 -9.28 -12.05 -4.22
CA LEU A 165 -9.84 -10.78 -3.78
C LEU A 165 -9.65 -9.68 -4.83
N LEU A 166 -8.47 -9.59 -5.45
CA LEU A 166 -8.21 -8.65 -6.53
C LEU A 166 -9.14 -8.91 -7.72
N ALA A 167 -9.33 -10.17 -8.13
CA ALA A 167 -10.26 -10.49 -9.21
C ALA A 167 -11.70 -10.05 -8.90
N ARG A 168 -12.14 -10.15 -7.64
CA ARG A 168 -13.46 -9.64 -7.20
C ARG A 168 -13.50 -8.11 -7.17
N LEU A 169 -12.45 -7.46 -6.66
CA LEU A 169 -12.32 -6.00 -6.64
C LEU A 169 -12.35 -5.44 -8.07
N MET A 170 -11.67 -6.09 -9.01
CA MET A 170 -11.66 -5.70 -10.43
C MET A 170 -13.03 -5.82 -11.09
N LYS A 171 -13.94 -6.68 -10.61
CA LYS A 171 -15.33 -6.73 -11.10
C LYS A 171 -16.14 -5.50 -10.73
N ARG A 172 -15.69 -4.71 -9.74
CA ARG A 172 -16.28 -3.41 -9.40
C ARG A 172 -15.91 -2.33 -10.42
N ASN A 173 -14.95 -2.60 -11.30
CA ASN A 173 -14.59 -1.73 -12.41
C ASN A 173 -15.55 -1.93 -13.58
N GLY A 174 -16.62 -1.14 -13.60
CA GLY A 174 -17.71 -1.27 -14.57
C GLY A 174 -17.75 -0.11 -15.57
N PRO A 175 -18.13 -0.35 -16.84
CA PRO A 175 -18.44 0.74 -17.75
C PRO A 175 -19.74 1.44 -17.33
N ARG A 176 -19.79 2.77 -17.42
CA ARG A 176 -21.07 3.49 -17.51
C ARG A 176 -21.70 3.17 -18.87
N ARG A 177 -22.99 2.85 -18.94
CA ARG A 177 -23.75 2.98 -20.20
C ARG A 177 -23.78 4.47 -20.57
N PRO A 178 -23.13 4.93 -21.65
CA PRO A 178 -23.25 6.32 -22.06
C PRO A 178 -24.65 6.52 -22.68
N LYS A 179 -25.32 7.63 -22.36
CA LYS A 179 -26.40 8.11 -23.22
C LYS A 179 -25.82 8.74 -24.49
N HIS A 180 -24.66 9.40 -24.38
CA HIS A 180 -23.85 9.92 -25.48
C HIS A 180 -22.38 10.00 -25.02
N GLY A 181 -21.44 9.33 -25.70
CA GLY A 181 -19.99 9.44 -25.42
C GLY A 181 -19.24 8.13 -25.22
N GLN A 182 -17.91 8.23 -25.05
CA GLN A 182 -17.02 7.09 -24.78
C GLN A 182 -17.32 6.49 -23.39
N PRO A 183 -17.37 5.16 -23.24
CA PRO A 183 -17.59 4.51 -21.95
C PRO A 183 -16.43 4.80 -21.00
N LYS A 184 -16.66 5.66 -20.00
CA LYS A 184 -15.76 5.81 -18.85
C LYS A 184 -15.93 4.64 -17.89
N LYS A 185 -14.81 4.13 -17.39
CA LYS A 185 -14.73 3.08 -16.38
C LYS A 185 -14.55 3.72 -15.01
N TYR A 186 -15.21 3.18 -14.00
CA TYR A 186 -15.07 3.61 -12.61
C TYR A 186 -15.19 2.41 -11.70
N PHE A 187 -14.62 2.54 -10.50
CA PHE A 187 -14.88 1.60 -9.41
C PHE A 187 -16.12 2.02 -8.64
N GLN A 188 -17.03 1.08 -8.39
CA GLN A 188 -18.21 1.30 -7.58
C GLN A 188 -18.09 0.61 -6.21
N ASP A 189 -18.33 1.38 -5.15
CA ASP A 189 -18.34 0.88 -3.77
C ASP A 189 -19.73 0.35 -3.36
N ASP A 190 -19.83 -0.26 -2.18
CA ASP A 190 -21.08 -0.83 -1.65
C ASP A 190 -22.15 0.22 -1.34
N GLN A 191 -21.74 1.48 -1.19
CA GLN A 191 -22.62 2.64 -1.01
C GLN A 191 -23.02 3.28 -2.35
N LYS A 192 -22.70 2.62 -3.48
CA LYS A 192 -22.96 3.07 -4.85
C LYS A 192 -22.23 4.37 -5.22
N LYS A 193 -21.19 4.76 -4.47
CA LYS A 193 -20.29 5.84 -4.86
C LYS A 193 -19.40 5.35 -6.00
N HIS A 194 -19.08 6.26 -6.90
CA HIS A 194 -18.29 5.99 -8.09
C HIS A 194 -16.96 6.71 -7.95
N PHE A 195 -15.87 5.99 -8.21
CA PHE A 195 -14.50 6.49 -8.14
C PHE A 195 -13.89 6.38 -9.54
N ASP A 196 -13.80 7.52 -10.22
CA ASP A 196 -13.13 7.65 -11.52
C ASP A 196 -11.68 8.07 -11.27
N TYR A 197 -10.70 7.30 -11.77
CA TYR A 197 -9.30 7.63 -11.60
C TYR A 197 -8.96 8.85 -12.47
N GLY A 198 -8.80 9.99 -11.82
CA GLY A 198 -8.67 11.29 -12.47
C GLY A 198 -7.51 11.31 -13.47
N PRO A 199 -7.68 11.88 -14.67
CA PRO A 199 -6.60 12.03 -15.65
C PRO A 199 -5.70 13.24 -15.33
N GLU A 200 -6.06 14.07 -14.36
CA GLU A 200 -5.42 15.36 -14.09
C GLU A 200 -4.11 15.18 -13.29
N ASP A 201 -2.98 15.54 -13.90
CA ASP A 201 -1.62 15.48 -13.32
C ASP A 201 -1.31 16.68 -12.39
N HIS A 202 -2.34 17.25 -11.74
CA HIS A 202 -2.25 18.54 -11.05
C HIS A 202 -2.61 18.45 -9.56
N GLY A 203 -3.02 17.28 -9.07
CA GLY A 203 -3.29 17.08 -7.66
C GLY A 203 -2.04 16.60 -6.95
N GLN A 204 -1.53 17.33 -5.97
CA GLN A 204 -0.72 16.73 -4.92
C GLN A 204 -1.53 16.77 -3.64
N PHE A 205 -1.38 15.74 -2.81
CA PHE A 205 -1.84 15.81 -1.43
C PHE A 205 -0.92 16.75 -0.65
N ASP A 206 -1.48 17.46 0.33
CA ASP A 206 -0.71 18.38 1.14
C ASP A 206 0.26 17.63 2.06
N THR A 207 1.43 18.25 2.30
CA THR A 207 2.51 17.74 3.16
C THR A 207 2.84 18.76 4.25
N GLY A 208 3.57 18.33 5.29
CA GLY A 208 3.85 19.18 6.45
C GLY A 208 2.62 19.43 7.33
N ALA A 209 2.78 20.20 8.41
CA ALA A 209 1.71 20.39 9.41
C ALA A 209 0.42 20.93 8.76
N PRO A 210 -0.76 20.33 9.05
CA PRO A 210 -1.06 19.37 10.12
C PRO A 210 -0.84 17.88 9.76
N HIS A 211 -0.33 17.57 8.57
CA HIS A 211 -0.08 16.20 8.14
C HIS A 211 1.12 15.57 8.88
N THR A 212 0.96 14.29 9.21
CA THR A 212 2.00 13.49 9.88
C THR A 212 2.83 12.72 8.85
N PRO A 213 4.01 12.19 9.20
CA PRO A 213 4.78 11.31 8.34
C PRO A 213 3.96 10.14 7.75
N LEU A 214 3.01 9.60 8.50
CA LEU A 214 2.09 8.56 8.01
C LEU A 214 1.21 9.03 6.86
N CYS A 215 0.78 10.29 6.86
CA CYS A 215 -0.02 10.84 5.76
C CYS A 215 0.76 10.85 4.44
N GLU A 216 2.03 11.22 4.52
CA GLU A 216 2.92 11.29 3.36
C GLU A 216 3.35 9.89 2.89
N ILE A 217 3.71 9.00 3.81
CA ILE A 217 4.03 7.60 3.49
C ILE A 217 2.83 6.90 2.84
N SER A 218 1.62 7.08 3.38
CA SER A 218 0.42 6.49 2.78
C SER A 218 0.02 7.12 1.45
N GLY A 219 0.50 8.33 1.14
CA GLY A 219 0.32 8.96 -0.17
C GLY A 219 1.33 8.47 -1.20
N ASN A 220 2.52 8.06 -0.76
CA ASN A 220 3.60 7.59 -1.62
C ASN A 220 3.61 6.07 -1.77
N PHE A 221 3.14 5.30 -0.79
CA PHE A 221 3.24 3.84 -0.78
C PHE A 221 1.91 3.17 -0.47
N ARG A 222 1.67 2.06 -1.17
CA ARG A 222 0.54 1.15 -0.94
C ARG A 222 1.03 -0.29 -1.03
N PHE A 223 0.78 -1.09 0.01
CA PHE A 223 1.15 -2.51 0.06
C PHE A 223 2.62 -2.80 -0.30
N GLY A 224 3.51 -1.88 0.07
CA GLY A 224 4.94 -1.97 -0.16
C GLY A 224 5.42 -1.39 -1.47
N TRP A 225 4.56 -0.91 -2.37
CA TRP A 225 4.96 -0.35 -3.66
C TRP A 225 4.72 1.15 -3.73
N LYS A 226 5.67 1.89 -4.34
CA LYS A 226 5.54 3.33 -4.57
C LYS A 226 4.47 3.61 -5.61
N ILE A 227 3.43 4.33 -5.23
CA ILE A 227 2.32 4.72 -6.11
C ILE A 227 2.51 6.16 -6.61
N PRO A 228 1.98 6.51 -7.79
CA PRO A 228 2.13 7.87 -8.27
C PRO A 228 1.25 8.83 -7.44
N THR A 229 1.87 9.88 -6.91
CA THR A 229 1.25 10.82 -5.96
C THR A 229 0.36 11.87 -6.60
N LYS A 230 0.46 12.03 -7.93
CA LYS A 230 -0.20 13.10 -8.67
C LYS A 230 -1.66 12.83 -9.05
N TYR A 231 -2.10 11.58 -8.88
CA TYR A 231 -3.45 11.16 -9.25
C TYR A 231 -4.34 11.05 -8.02
N HIS A 232 -5.62 11.27 -8.26
CA HIS A 232 -6.69 11.15 -7.28
C HIS A 232 -7.89 10.47 -7.95
N TYR A 233 -8.87 10.10 -7.13
CA TYR A 233 -10.15 9.60 -7.61
C TYR A 233 -11.19 10.70 -7.50
N ASN A 234 -11.91 10.94 -8.59
CA ASN A 234 -13.10 11.77 -8.62
C ASN A 234 -14.27 10.96 -8.09
N MET A 235 -14.65 11.21 -6.84
CA MET A 235 -15.73 10.50 -6.18
C MET A 235 -17.08 11.21 -6.42
N THR A 236 -18.09 10.45 -6.86
CA THR A 236 -19.46 10.95 -7.09
C THR A 236 -20.52 10.00 -6.48
N LYS A 237 -21.70 10.53 -6.09
CA LYS A 237 -22.78 9.74 -5.45
C LYS A 237 -23.75 9.06 -6.43
N ALA A 238 -24.00 9.62 -7.62
CA ALA A 238 -25.00 9.09 -8.54
C ALA A 238 -24.83 9.56 -10.00
N TYR A 239 -25.68 9.04 -10.89
CA TYR A 239 -25.76 9.43 -12.29
C TYR A 239 -26.36 10.84 -12.46
N LYS A 240 -25.51 11.86 -12.72
CA LYS A 240 -25.73 13.11 -13.51
C LYS A 240 -24.83 14.24 -13.01
N ASP A 241 -24.50 15.18 -13.90
CA ASP A 241 -23.75 16.44 -13.66
C ASP A 241 -24.43 17.43 -12.69
N HIS A 242 -25.47 16.99 -11.97
CA HIS A 242 -26.24 17.79 -11.02
C HIS A 242 -26.39 17.13 -9.64
N THR A 243 -25.73 15.98 -9.42
CA THR A 243 -25.74 15.33 -8.11
C THR A 243 -24.62 15.92 -7.28
N HIS A 244 -24.98 16.81 -6.37
CA HIS A 244 -24.03 17.40 -5.45
C HIS A 244 -23.59 16.36 -4.43
N ILE A 245 -22.29 16.21 -4.26
CA ILE A 245 -21.75 15.44 -3.15
C ILE A 245 -21.95 16.24 -1.87
N LYS A 246 -22.53 15.57 -0.88
CA LYS A 246 -22.68 16.08 0.48
C LYS A 246 -22.45 14.95 1.46
N GLY A 247 -21.65 15.20 2.48
CA GLY A 247 -21.39 14.24 3.54
C GLY A 247 -20.16 14.60 4.35
N THR A 248 -19.90 13.77 5.34
CA THR A 248 -18.66 13.76 6.10
C THR A 248 -17.81 12.60 5.62
N PHE A 249 -16.55 12.88 5.34
CA PHE A 249 -15.57 11.94 4.83
C PHE A 249 -14.37 11.89 5.77
N LEU A 250 -13.68 10.76 5.83
CA LEU A 250 -12.50 10.62 6.68
C LEU A 250 -11.26 11.02 5.89
N GLY A 251 -10.57 12.04 6.38
CA GLY A 251 -9.30 12.50 5.84
C GLY A 251 -8.14 11.57 6.14
N CYS A 252 -6.96 11.94 5.64
CA CYS A 252 -5.76 11.14 5.80
C CYS A 252 -5.43 10.82 7.28
N HIS A 253 -5.56 11.73 8.22
CA HIS A 253 -5.31 11.46 9.65
C HIS A 253 -6.62 11.39 10.47
N TRP A 254 -7.65 10.77 9.90
CA TRP A 254 -8.95 10.51 10.56
C TRP A 254 -9.76 11.76 10.93
N GLN A 255 -9.33 12.94 10.47
CA GLN A 255 -10.15 14.13 10.59
C GLN A 255 -11.41 14.02 9.73
N GLU A 256 -12.52 14.50 10.25
CA GLU A 256 -13.76 14.59 9.49
C GLU A 256 -13.72 15.80 8.54
N VAL A 257 -13.81 15.53 7.24
CA VAL A 257 -13.88 16.54 6.20
C VAL A 257 -15.31 16.62 5.68
N LYS A 258 -15.93 17.79 5.86
CA LYS A 258 -17.29 18.04 5.40
C LYS A 258 -17.28 18.59 3.99
N ILE A 259 -17.84 17.85 3.05
CA ILE A 259 -18.01 18.29 1.66
C ILE A 259 -19.48 18.67 1.45
N VAL A 260 -19.73 19.84 0.87
CA VAL A 260 -21.08 20.37 0.62
C VAL A 260 -21.12 21.04 -0.74
N GLY A 261 -22.03 20.61 -1.61
CA GLY A 261 -22.37 21.36 -2.83
C GLY A 261 -21.35 21.27 -3.96
N GLN A 262 -20.40 20.35 -3.90
CA GLN A 262 -19.47 20.08 -5.01
C GLN A 262 -20.06 19.05 -5.98
N THR A 263 -19.62 19.01 -7.24
CA THR A 263 -20.05 18.01 -8.23
C THR A 263 -19.35 16.66 -8.06
N HIS A 264 -18.15 16.68 -7.47
CA HIS A 264 -17.32 15.54 -7.14
C HIS A 264 -16.41 15.92 -5.95
N ALA A 265 -15.82 14.93 -5.30
CA ALA A 265 -14.75 15.13 -4.33
C ALA A 265 -13.47 14.50 -4.86
N ASN A 266 -12.34 15.23 -4.77
CA ASN A 266 -11.04 14.68 -5.16
C ASN A 266 -10.46 13.93 -3.98
N ILE A 267 -10.33 12.61 -4.08
CA ILE A 267 -9.82 11.77 -2.99
C ILE A 267 -8.56 11.06 -3.43
N PHE A 268 -7.45 11.34 -2.75
CA PHE A 268 -6.17 10.69 -3.00
C PHE A 268 -6.11 9.31 -2.36
N ALA A 269 -5.14 8.48 -2.79
CA ALA A 269 -4.96 7.12 -2.28
C ALA A 269 -4.74 7.05 -0.75
N ASN A 270 -4.24 8.12 -0.14
CA ASN A 270 -4.05 8.26 1.31
C ASN A 270 -5.27 8.85 2.04
N ASP A 271 -6.43 8.94 1.38
CA ASP A 271 -7.65 9.54 1.89
C ASP A 271 -7.59 11.06 2.11
N PHE A 272 -6.56 11.76 1.63
CA PHE A 272 -6.61 13.22 1.59
C PHE A 272 -7.69 13.69 0.60
N GLN A 273 -8.46 14.71 0.98
CA GLN A 273 -9.48 15.31 0.11
C GLN A 273 -9.13 16.74 -0.28
N LYS A 274 -9.51 17.10 -1.50
CA LYS A 274 -9.44 18.47 -2.03
C LYS A 274 -10.79 18.87 -2.62
#